data_AF-A0A1I0U409-F1
#
_entry.id   AF-A0A1I0U409-F1
#
_cell.length_a   1.000
_cell.length_b   1.000
_cell.length_c   1.000
_cell.angle_alpha   90.00
_cell.angle_beta   90.00
_cell.angle_gamma   90.00
#
_symmetry.space_group_name_H-M   'P 1'
#
loop_
_entity.id
_entity.type
_entity.pdbx_description
1 polymer ?
#
loop_
_entity_poly.entity_id
_entity_poly.type
_entity_poly.pdbx_seq_one_letter_code
_entity_poly.pdbx_strand_id
1 'polypeptide(L)' 'MRYLTVEEVVAINFFIIGKYSPNELKGIKEPALLE' A
#
# COMPACT_ATOMS: atom_id res chain seq x y z
N MET A 1 -18.82 -6.46 9.45
CA MET A 1 -17.84 -6.20 8.36
C MET A 1 -16.44 -6.38 8.93
N ARG A 2 -15.50 -6.91 8.15
CA ARG A 2 -14.07 -6.95 8.52
C ARG A 2 -13.39 -5.77 7.84
N TYR A 3 -12.67 -4.97 8.62
CA TYR A 3 -11.85 -3.89 8.12
C TYR A 3 -10.41 -4.37 8.03
N LEU A 4 -9.67 -3.79 7.10
CA LEU A 4 -8.23 -4.01 7.01
C LEU A 4 -7.51 -3.08 7.96
N THR A 5 -6.43 -3.55 8.55
CA THR A 5 -5.50 -2.67 9.26
C THR A 5 -4.67 -1.87 8.25
N VAL A 6 -4.05 -0.78 8.72
CA VAL A 6 -3.14 0.02 7.91
C VAL A 6 -2.00 -0.83 7.36
N GLU A 7 -1.46 -1.75 8.17
CA GLU A 7 -0.38 -2.66 7.78
C GLU A 7 -0.81 -3.60 6.65
N GLU A 8 -2.05 -4.10 6.68
CA GLU A 8 -2.60 -4.93 5.61
C GLU A 8 -2.75 -4.14 4.30
N VAL A 9 -3.22 -2.89 4.38
CA VAL A 9 -3.34 -2.00 3.22
C VAL A 9 -1.96 -1.72 2.60
N VAL A 10 -0.95 -1.44 3.43
CA VAL A 10 0.43 -1.22 2.98
C VAL A 10 1.01 -2.46 2.31
N ALA A 11 0.81 -3.64 2.91
CA ALA A 11 1.28 -4.91 2.35
C ALA A 11 0.66 -5.21 0.98
N ILE A 12 -0.65 -4.98 0.84
CA ILE A 12 -1.36 -5.14 -0.43
C ILE A 12 -0.81 -4.17 -1.49
N ASN A 13 -0.60 -2.90 -1.14
CA ASN A 13 -0.06 -1.91 -2.07
C ASN A 13 1.33 -2.32 -2.59
N PHE A 14 2.23 -2.75 -1.69
CA PHE A 14 3.56 -3.22 -2.09
C PHE A 14 3.53 -4.48 -2.94
N PHE A 15 2.60 -5.39 -2.67
CA PHE A 15 2.38 -6.58 -3.49
C PHE A 15 1.91 -6.20 -4.91
N ILE A 16 0.92 -5.30 -5.01
CA ILE A 16 0.39 -4.84 -6.30
C ILE A 16 1.48 -4.14 -7.11
N ILE A 17 2.23 -3.20 -6.50
CA ILE A 17 3.36 -2.53 -7.12
C ILE A 17 4.37 -3.57 -7.63
N GLY A 18 4.80 -4.52 -6.79
CA GLY A 18 5.77 -5.53 -7.20
C GLY A 18 5.31 -6.39 -8.39
N LYS A 19 4.01 -6.66 -8.49
CA LYS A 19 3.44 -7.51 -9.55
C LYS A 19 3.17 -6.75 -10.86
N TYR A 20 2.71 -5.51 -10.76
CA TYR A 20 2.17 -4.78 -11.92
C TYR A 20 2.96 -3.52 -12.30
N SER A 21 3.71 -2.93 -11.37
CA SER A 21 4.56 -1.76 -11.62
C SER A 21 5.88 -1.88 -10.84
N PRO A 22 6.74 -2.86 -11.15
CA PRO A 22 7.93 -3.15 -10.35
C PRO A 22 8.94 -1.99 -10.28
N ASN A 23 8.84 -1.02 -11.20
CA ASN A 23 9.65 0.19 -11.24
C ASN A 23 9.00 1.40 -10.56
N GLU A 24 7.78 1.26 -10.03
CA GLU A 24 7.14 2.32 -9.24
C GLU A 24 7.93 2.56 -7.95
N LEU A 25 7.97 3.82 -7.51
CA LEU A 25 8.48 4.15 -6.20
C LEU A 25 7.54 3.58 -5.13
N LYS A 26 8.08 2.71 -4.27
CA LYS A 26 7.38 2.21 -3.09
C LYS A 26 7.31 3.32 -2.05
N GLY A 27 6.11 3.52 -1.50
CA GLY A 27 5.88 4.49 -0.45
C GLY A 27 4.49 5.08 -0.56
N ILE A 28 4.24 6.08 0.28
CA ILE A 28 2.97 6.79 0.31
C ILE A 28 3.31 8.26 0.14
N LYS A 29 2.65 8.88 -0.83
CA LYS A 29 2.93 10.28 -1.18
C LYS A 29 2.72 11.20 0.01
N GLU A 30 1.68 10.95 0.79
CA GLU A 30 1.28 11.74 1.96
C GLU A 30 0.91 10.79 3.10
N PRO A 31 1.64 10.78 4.24
CA PRO A 31 1.37 9.86 5.35
C PRO A 31 -0.07 9.92 5.89
N ALA A 32 -0.70 11.10 5.84
CA ALA A 32 -2.08 11.33 6.28
C ALA A 32 -3.13 10.53 5.49
N LEU A 33 -2.78 9.95 4.34
CA LEU A 33 -3.69 9.10 3.56
C LEU A 33 -3.87 7.69 4.16
N LEU A 34 -3.11 7.34 5.21
CA LEU A 34 -3.27 6.10 5.96
C LEU A 34 -4.02 6.26 7.29
N GLU A 35 -4.32 7.50 7.71
CA GLU A 35 -4.94 7.81 9.01
C GLU A 35 -6.46 7.96 8.92
#